data_AF-A0A933PEI5-F1
#
_entry.id   AF-A0A933PEI5-F1
#
_cell.length_a   1.000
_cell.length_b   1.000
_cell.length_c   1.000
_cell.angle_alpha   90.00
_cell.angle_beta   90.00
_cell.angle_gamma   90.00
#
_symmetry.space_group_name_H-M   'P 1'
#
loop_
_entity.id
_entity.type
_entity.pdbx_description
1 polymer ?
#
loop_
_entity_poly.entity_id
_entity_poly.type
_entity_poly.pdbx_seq_one_letter_code
_entity_poly.pdbx_strand_id
1 'polypeptide(L)'
;MSAAGNGDATAPQGFAGVDPDRVKDVVSAVWDHKDEVASAVEFVRDHGDDLVRLAARLPELLGSVSEFLTGAADDARGAAAFLTGDGGAEGSGVKALAALAGEALDTCRRELASARDLLDKLGDELGDVPIPSVRPTYSEVLGHKLVTGLDLGEGKLLAAASARVREGAERFDGVGTELAKVADVLRKIGGLVDHAGQGLADTATKLEHGGQALGKLTS
;
A
#
# COMPACT_ATOMS: atom_id res chain seq x y z
N MET A 1 -10.58 -94.79 -35.41
CA MET A 1 -9.24 -94.60 -34.82
C MET A 1 -8.62 -93.37 -35.47
N SER A 2 -8.31 -92.36 -34.64
CA SER A 2 -7.31 -91.27 -34.79
C SER A 2 -7.21 -90.49 -36.12
N ALA A 3 -7.02 -89.18 -36.15
CA ALA A 3 -7.02 -88.12 -35.15
C ALA A 3 -7.10 -86.80 -35.94
N ALA A 4 -7.77 -85.81 -35.36
CA ALA A 4 -7.83 -84.45 -35.85
C ALA A 4 -6.42 -83.82 -35.86
N GLY A 5 -6.14 -83.04 -36.90
CA GLY A 5 -4.94 -82.22 -37.03
C GLY A 5 -5.27 -80.94 -37.79
N ASN A 6 -6.08 -80.08 -37.19
CA ASN A 6 -6.22 -78.67 -37.57
C ASN A 6 -4.92 -77.96 -37.19
N GLY A 7 -4.13 -77.58 -38.19
CA GLY A 7 -2.99 -76.68 -38.06
C GLY A 7 -3.37 -75.32 -38.61
N ASP A 8 -3.98 -74.53 -37.74
CA ASP A 8 -4.32 -73.12 -37.92
C ASP A 8 -3.03 -72.31 -38.17
N ALA A 9 -2.96 -71.65 -39.34
CA ALA A 9 -1.92 -70.69 -39.63
C ALA A 9 -2.29 -69.39 -38.90
N THR A 10 -1.70 -69.19 -37.72
CA THR A 10 -1.79 -67.96 -36.94
C THR A 10 -1.27 -66.77 -37.75
N ALA A 11 -2.20 -66.09 -38.43
CA ALA A 11 -1.97 -64.75 -38.96
C ALA A 11 -1.71 -63.78 -37.80
N PRO A 12 -0.72 -62.87 -37.92
CA PRO A 12 -0.44 -61.89 -36.87
C PRO A 12 -1.67 -61.00 -36.63
N GLN A 13 -2.16 -60.96 -35.40
CA GLN A 13 -3.27 -60.12 -34.95
C GLN A 13 -2.85 -58.64 -34.85
N GLY A 14 -2.61 -58.00 -35.98
CA GLY A 14 -2.49 -56.55 -36.08
C GLY A 14 -3.47 -56.04 -37.13
N PHE A 15 -4.32 -55.08 -36.76
CA PHE A 15 -5.22 -54.30 -37.65
C PHE A 15 -6.59 -54.88 -38.05
N ALA A 16 -7.10 -55.93 -37.38
CA ALA A 16 -8.47 -56.38 -37.62
C ALA A 16 -9.49 -55.37 -37.05
N GLY A 17 -9.98 -54.45 -37.89
CA GLY A 17 -11.06 -53.51 -37.56
C GLY A 17 -10.87 -52.06 -38.01
N VAL A 18 -9.77 -51.72 -38.69
CA VAL A 18 -9.56 -50.36 -39.21
C VAL A 18 -10.14 -50.27 -40.62
N ASP A 19 -11.09 -49.34 -40.80
CA ASP A 19 -11.71 -49.08 -42.10
C ASP A 19 -10.66 -48.57 -43.11
N PRO A 20 -10.46 -49.28 -44.24
CA PRO A 20 -9.43 -48.93 -45.22
C PRO A 20 -9.62 -47.56 -45.86
N ASP A 21 -10.85 -47.03 -45.92
CA ASP A 21 -11.09 -45.69 -46.47
C ASP A 21 -10.67 -44.61 -45.46
N ARG A 22 -10.87 -44.85 -44.17
CA ARG A 22 -10.36 -43.97 -43.10
C ARG A 22 -8.82 -43.95 -43.02
N VAL A 23 -8.17 -45.08 -43.30
CA VAL A 23 -6.71 -45.14 -43.40
C VAL A 23 -6.21 -44.31 -44.57
N LYS A 24 -6.89 -44.39 -45.74
CA LYS A 24 -6.55 -43.56 -46.89
C LYS A 24 -6.71 -42.08 -46.61
N ASP A 25 -7.78 -41.67 -45.95
CA ASP A 25 -8.00 -40.25 -45.61
C ASP A 25 -6.90 -39.70 -44.69
N VAL A 26 -6.50 -40.48 -43.68
CA VAL A 26 -5.40 -40.09 -42.77
C VAL A 26 -4.06 -40.07 -43.50
N VAL A 27 -3.80 -41.06 -44.36
CA VAL A 27 -2.57 -41.13 -45.15
C VAL A 27 -2.52 -39.98 -46.15
N SER A 28 -3.62 -39.63 -46.80
CA SER A 28 -3.74 -38.48 -47.69
C SER A 28 -3.51 -37.18 -46.94
N ALA A 29 -4.13 -36.98 -45.76
CA ALA A 29 -3.87 -35.80 -44.95
C ALA A 29 -2.40 -35.70 -44.48
N VAL A 30 -1.80 -36.81 -44.05
CA VAL A 30 -0.37 -36.85 -43.67
C VAL A 30 0.53 -36.61 -44.89
N TRP A 31 0.13 -37.08 -46.07
CA TRP A 31 0.85 -36.86 -47.31
C TRP A 31 0.77 -35.40 -47.78
N ASP A 32 -0.40 -34.78 -47.63
CA ASP A 32 -0.62 -33.36 -47.94
C ASP A 32 0.15 -32.44 -46.98
N HIS A 33 0.39 -32.89 -45.74
CA HIS A 33 1.19 -32.21 -44.71
C HIS A 33 2.58 -32.83 -44.50
N LYS A 34 3.08 -33.58 -45.49
CA LYS A 34 4.30 -34.41 -45.35
C LYS A 34 5.51 -33.64 -44.84
N ASP A 35 5.71 -32.41 -45.30
CA ASP A 35 6.89 -31.62 -44.93
C ASP A 35 6.80 -31.12 -43.47
N GLU A 36 5.60 -30.76 -43.00
CA GLU A 36 5.35 -30.40 -41.59
C GLU A 36 5.48 -31.62 -40.68
N VAL A 37 4.96 -32.77 -41.10
CA VAL A 37 5.07 -34.03 -40.34
C VAL A 37 6.52 -34.52 -40.31
N ALA A 38 7.25 -34.44 -41.42
CA ALA A 38 8.67 -34.79 -41.46
C ALA A 38 9.50 -33.88 -40.55
N SER A 39 9.22 -32.56 -40.55
CA SER A 39 9.89 -31.61 -39.66
C SER A 39 9.56 -31.85 -38.19
N ALA A 40 8.30 -32.15 -37.84
CA ALA A 40 7.91 -32.51 -36.48
C ALA A 40 8.54 -33.82 -36.02
N VAL A 41 8.65 -34.81 -36.91
CA VAL A 41 9.32 -36.08 -36.64
C VAL A 41 10.82 -35.90 -36.47
N GLU A 42 11.47 -35.07 -37.29
CA GLU A 42 12.88 -34.69 -37.10
C GLU A 42 13.06 -33.96 -35.77
N PHE A 43 12.18 -33.02 -35.42
CA PHE A 43 12.23 -32.33 -34.14
C PHE A 43 12.07 -33.28 -32.94
N VAL A 44 11.10 -34.19 -32.98
CA VAL A 44 10.91 -35.21 -31.92
C VAL A 44 12.05 -36.21 -31.91
N ARG A 45 12.68 -36.50 -33.06
CA ARG A 45 13.85 -37.37 -33.12
C ARG A 45 15.09 -36.69 -32.53
N ASP A 46 15.31 -35.41 -32.83
CA ASP A 46 16.48 -34.65 -32.41
C ASP A 46 16.36 -34.15 -30.97
N HIS A 47 15.14 -33.93 -30.47
CA HIS A 47 14.86 -33.43 -29.12
C HIS A 47 14.05 -34.39 -28.24
N GLY A 48 13.76 -35.60 -28.71
CA GLY A 48 12.88 -36.57 -28.03
C GLY A 48 13.38 -36.96 -26.64
N ASP A 49 14.68 -37.18 -26.49
CA ASP A 49 15.28 -37.50 -25.19
C ASP A 49 15.12 -36.33 -24.19
N ASP A 50 15.21 -35.09 -24.68
CA ASP A 50 15.02 -33.90 -23.85
C ASP A 50 13.55 -33.69 -23.49
N LEU A 51 12.62 -34.00 -24.40
CA LEU A 51 11.18 -34.00 -24.14
C LEU A 51 10.79 -35.09 -23.12
N VAL A 52 11.37 -36.28 -23.21
CA VAL A 52 11.16 -37.37 -22.24
C VAL A 52 11.74 -37.00 -20.88
N ARG A 53 12.93 -36.39 -20.83
CA ARG A 53 13.52 -35.86 -19.59
C ARG A 53 12.69 -34.72 -18.99
N LEU A 54 12.19 -33.82 -19.83
CA LEU A 54 11.31 -32.73 -19.41
C LEU A 54 10.01 -33.29 -18.84
N ALA A 55 9.36 -34.22 -19.54
CA ALA A 55 8.14 -34.89 -19.09
C ALA A 55 8.35 -35.63 -17.76
N ALA A 56 9.53 -36.25 -17.56
CA ALA A 56 9.88 -36.91 -16.30
C ALA A 56 10.12 -35.91 -15.15
N ARG A 57 10.67 -34.72 -15.42
CA ARG A 57 10.92 -33.66 -14.42
C ARG A 57 9.75 -32.72 -14.20
N LEU A 58 8.78 -32.70 -15.12
CA LEU A 58 7.66 -31.77 -15.10
C LEU A 58 6.86 -31.85 -13.79
N PRO A 59 6.51 -33.03 -13.25
CA PRO A 59 5.77 -33.10 -11.99
C PRO A 59 6.55 -32.51 -10.81
N GLU A 60 7.86 -32.74 -10.73
CA GLU A 60 8.73 -32.19 -9.68
C GLU A 60 8.85 -30.67 -9.79
N LEU A 61 9.03 -30.15 -11.02
CA LEU A 61 9.08 -28.70 -11.27
C LEU A 61 7.75 -28.02 -10.94
N LEU A 62 6.62 -28.62 -11.33
CA LEU A 62 5.28 -28.10 -11.02
C LEU A 62 5.01 -28.15 -9.51
N GLY A 63 5.47 -29.19 -8.81
CA GLY A 63 5.37 -29.30 -7.35
C GLY A 63 6.19 -28.22 -6.64
N SER A 64 7.42 -27.98 -7.10
CA SER A 64 8.27 -26.91 -6.58
C SER A 64 7.67 -25.53 -6.82
N VAL A 65 7.14 -25.26 -8.02
CA VAL A 65 6.44 -23.99 -8.31
C VAL A 65 5.19 -23.85 -7.44
N SER A 66 4.43 -24.93 -7.22
CA SER A 66 3.27 -24.91 -6.32
C SER A 66 3.64 -24.52 -4.89
N GLU A 67 4.72 -25.08 -4.35
CA GLU A 67 5.23 -24.76 -3.01
C GLU A 67 5.72 -23.31 -2.93
N PHE A 68 6.46 -22.83 -3.93
CA PHE A 68 6.88 -21.43 -4.01
C PHE A 68 5.70 -20.45 -4.07
N LEU A 69 4.67 -20.76 -4.87
CA LEU A 69 3.47 -19.94 -4.97
C LEU A 69 2.69 -19.91 -3.65
N THR A 70 2.65 -21.04 -2.95
CA THR A 70 2.00 -21.12 -1.62
C THR A 70 2.77 -20.30 -0.59
N GLY A 71 4.11 -20.41 -0.55
CA GLY A 71 4.93 -19.58 0.34
C GLY A 71 4.82 -18.08 0.03
N ALA A 72 4.85 -17.71 -1.25
CA ALA A 72 4.66 -16.32 -1.66
C ALA A 72 3.26 -15.79 -1.31
N ALA A 73 2.23 -16.64 -1.32
CA ALA A 73 0.89 -16.28 -0.85
C ALA A 73 0.89 -15.97 0.65
N ASP A 74 1.56 -16.78 1.46
CA ASP A 74 1.64 -16.56 2.91
C ASP A 74 2.43 -15.29 3.26
N ASP A 75 3.53 -15.02 2.56
CA ASP A 75 4.29 -13.77 2.71
C ASP A 75 3.43 -12.55 2.34
N ALA A 76 2.68 -12.63 1.23
CA ALA A 76 1.78 -11.57 0.80
C ALA A 76 0.63 -11.34 1.80
N ARG A 77 0.08 -12.40 2.43
CA ARG A 77 -0.89 -12.28 3.53
C ARG A 77 -0.28 -11.62 4.76
N GLY A 78 0.93 -12.03 5.13
CA GLY A 78 1.65 -11.44 6.27
C GLY A 78 1.89 -9.94 6.07
N ALA A 79 2.35 -9.54 4.89
CA ALA A 79 2.53 -8.14 4.53
C ALA A 79 1.20 -7.38 4.46
N ALA A 80 0.14 -7.97 3.91
CA ALA A 80 -1.20 -7.38 3.92
C ALA A 80 -1.70 -7.13 5.35
N ALA A 81 -1.61 -8.15 6.22
CA ALA A 81 -2.02 -8.05 7.62
C ALA A 81 -1.20 -7.03 8.41
N PHE A 82 0.10 -6.87 8.13
CA PHE A 82 0.93 -5.83 8.72
C PHE A 82 0.48 -4.41 8.31
N LEU A 83 0.08 -4.23 7.06
CA LEU A 83 -0.38 -2.93 6.56
C LEU A 83 -1.77 -2.57 7.09
N THR A 84 -2.71 -3.52 7.06
CA THR A 84 -4.12 -3.28 7.41
C THR A 84 -4.46 -3.48 8.88
N GLY A 85 -3.68 -4.28 9.61
CA GLY A 85 -3.93 -4.59 11.02
C GLY A 85 -4.79 -5.84 11.28
N ASP A 86 -5.09 -6.64 10.25
CA ASP A 86 -6.01 -7.78 10.35
C ASP A 86 -5.47 -8.97 11.20
N GLY A 87 -4.24 -8.84 11.74
CA GLY A 87 -3.54 -9.85 12.55
C GLY A 87 -4.00 -10.01 14.01
N GLY A 88 -5.18 -9.51 14.38
CA GLY A 88 -5.83 -9.84 15.66
C GLY A 88 -5.53 -8.93 16.86
N ALA A 89 -4.74 -7.86 16.71
CA ALA A 89 -4.61 -6.82 17.72
C ALA A 89 -5.27 -5.53 17.23
N GLU A 90 -6.38 -5.13 17.86
CA GLU A 90 -7.03 -3.85 17.58
C GLU A 90 -6.02 -2.70 17.69
N GLY A 91 -5.95 -1.85 16.65
CA GLY A 91 -5.00 -0.74 16.57
C GLY A 91 -3.58 -1.10 16.12
N SER A 92 -3.31 -2.37 15.77
CA SER A 92 -2.04 -2.75 15.13
C SER A 92 -2.12 -2.52 13.62
N GLY A 93 -1.01 -2.13 12.99
CA GLY A 93 -0.92 -1.92 11.54
C GLY A 93 -0.67 -0.47 11.13
N VAL A 94 -0.05 -0.29 9.96
CA VAL A 94 0.38 1.02 9.46
C VAL A 94 -0.81 1.95 9.21
N LYS A 95 -1.95 1.41 8.78
CA LYS A 95 -3.21 2.16 8.64
C LYS A 95 -3.68 2.78 9.97
N ALA A 96 -3.72 1.97 11.04
CA ALA A 96 -4.15 2.40 12.36
C ALA A 96 -3.19 3.45 12.95
N LEU A 97 -1.88 3.25 12.77
CA LEU A 97 -0.85 4.22 13.17
C LEU A 97 -1.03 5.57 12.47
N ALA A 98 -1.27 5.57 11.16
CA ALA A 98 -1.49 6.79 10.39
C ALA A 98 -2.76 7.53 10.83
N ALA A 99 -3.83 6.79 11.14
CA ALA A 99 -5.06 7.36 11.69
C ALA A 99 -4.85 8.00 13.07
N LEU A 100 -4.18 7.28 13.99
CA LEU A 100 -3.86 7.78 15.33
C LEU A 100 -3.00 9.04 15.29
N ALA A 101 -1.99 9.07 14.42
CA ALA A 101 -1.14 10.25 14.24
C ALA A 101 -1.94 11.44 13.69
N GLY A 102 -2.88 11.20 12.76
CA GLY A 102 -3.79 12.24 12.27
C GLY A 102 -4.67 12.82 13.38
N GLU A 103 -5.24 11.97 14.24
CA GLU A 103 -6.08 12.39 15.36
C GLU A 103 -5.29 13.13 16.46
N ALA A 104 -4.05 12.70 16.73
CA ALA A 104 -3.15 13.42 17.62
C ALA A 104 -2.86 14.84 17.09
N LEU A 105 -2.63 15.00 15.78
CA LEU A 105 -2.41 16.31 15.16
C LEU A 105 -3.66 17.20 15.19
N ASP A 106 -4.86 16.65 14.98
CA ASP A 106 -6.11 17.39 15.17
C ASP A 106 -6.29 17.87 16.61
N THR A 107 -5.89 17.04 17.57
CA THR A 107 -5.92 17.39 18.99
C THR A 107 -4.93 18.52 19.27
N CYS A 108 -3.68 18.40 18.81
CA CYS A 108 -2.70 19.49 18.91
C CYS A 108 -3.23 20.79 18.28
N ARG A 109 -3.88 20.71 17.11
CA ARG A 109 -4.48 21.88 16.46
C ARG A 109 -5.57 22.54 17.33
N ARG A 110 -6.43 21.75 17.97
CA ARG A 110 -7.46 22.27 18.90
C ARG A 110 -6.82 22.95 20.12
N GLU A 111 -5.79 22.35 20.69
CA GLU A 111 -5.06 22.95 21.81
C GLU A 111 -4.36 24.27 21.41
N LEU A 112 -3.77 24.33 20.21
CA LEU A 112 -3.19 25.57 19.69
C LEU A 112 -4.24 26.66 19.45
N ALA A 113 -5.44 26.30 18.99
CA ALA A 113 -6.55 27.25 18.85
C ALA A 113 -7.00 27.78 20.22
N SER A 114 -7.14 26.91 21.22
CA SER A 114 -7.44 27.33 22.60
C SER A 114 -6.36 28.24 23.18
N ALA A 115 -5.08 27.93 22.92
CA ALA A 115 -3.96 28.77 23.35
C ALA A 115 -3.98 30.15 22.67
N ARG A 116 -4.29 30.20 21.37
CA ARG A 116 -4.50 31.45 20.63
C ARG A 116 -5.60 32.30 21.27
N ASP A 117 -6.75 31.72 21.57
CA ASP A 117 -7.87 32.44 22.18
C ASP A 117 -7.51 33.03 23.55
N LEU A 118 -6.69 32.32 24.33
CA LEU A 118 -6.17 32.82 25.61
C LEU A 118 -5.18 33.97 25.42
N LEU A 119 -4.32 33.88 24.41
CA LEU A 119 -3.38 34.95 24.07
C LEU A 119 -4.11 36.20 23.55
N ASP A 120 -5.13 36.05 22.72
CA ASP A 120 -5.93 37.18 22.25
C ASP A 120 -6.60 37.89 23.43
N LYS A 121 -7.23 37.14 24.35
CA LYS A 121 -7.79 37.70 25.60
C LYS A 121 -6.74 38.38 26.46
N LEU A 122 -5.55 37.78 26.61
CA LEU A 122 -4.45 38.40 27.35
C LEU A 122 -4.00 39.71 26.69
N GLY A 123 -3.98 39.76 25.36
CA GLY A 123 -3.67 40.96 24.59
C GLY A 123 -4.69 42.07 24.81
N ASP A 124 -5.98 41.73 24.88
CA ASP A 124 -7.06 42.67 25.18
C ASP A 124 -6.92 43.22 26.62
N GLU A 125 -6.76 42.34 27.61
CA GLU A 125 -6.56 42.71 29.02
C GLU A 125 -5.31 43.60 29.19
N LEU A 126 -4.18 43.28 28.54
CA LEU A 126 -2.99 44.14 28.57
C LEU A 126 -3.22 45.50 27.89
N GLY A 127 -4.04 45.54 26.85
CA GLY A 127 -4.38 46.76 26.14
C GLY A 127 -5.26 47.70 26.95
N ASP A 128 -6.11 47.13 27.80
CA ASP A 128 -7.10 47.85 28.59
C ASP A 128 -6.57 48.38 29.93
N VAL A 129 -5.37 47.98 30.38
CA VAL A 129 -4.74 48.54 31.59
C VAL A 129 -4.26 49.97 31.32
N PRO A 130 -4.92 51.00 31.87
CA PRO A 130 -4.45 52.37 31.73
C PRO A 130 -3.29 52.57 32.70
N ILE A 131 -2.08 52.74 32.16
CA ILE A 131 -0.93 53.13 33.00
C ILE A 131 -0.90 54.66 33.05
N PRO A 132 -1.18 55.27 34.21
CA PRO A 132 -1.04 56.71 34.35
C PRO A 132 0.44 57.08 34.18
N SER A 133 0.71 57.87 33.16
CA SER A 133 2.01 58.50 32.94
C SER A 133 2.00 59.87 33.61
N VAL A 134 2.99 60.11 34.47
CA VAL A 134 3.17 61.39 35.17
C VAL A 134 4.32 62.12 34.52
N ARG A 135 4.05 63.23 33.84
CA ARG A 135 5.08 64.13 33.29
C ARG A 135 5.09 65.44 34.07
N PRO A 136 6.21 65.80 34.73
CA PRO A 136 6.30 67.10 35.38
C PRO A 136 6.30 68.21 34.33
N THR A 137 5.38 69.17 34.48
CA THR A 137 5.34 70.39 33.70
C THR A 137 6.19 71.44 34.40
N TYR A 138 7.06 72.11 33.64
CA TYR A 138 7.98 73.12 34.17
C TYR A 138 7.61 74.49 33.62
N SER A 139 7.60 75.52 34.48
CA SER A 139 7.59 76.92 34.05
C SER A 139 8.87 77.61 34.51
N GLU A 140 9.35 78.54 33.69
CA GLU A 140 10.56 79.28 33.98
C GLU A 140 10.21 80.53 34.78
N VAL A 141 10.68 80.60 36.02
CA VAL A 141 10.50 81.74 36.91
C VAL A 141 11.89 82.25 37.27
N LEU A 142 12.22 83.47 36.85
CA LEU A 142 13.51 84.13 37.11
C LEU A 142 14.74 83.29 36.68
N GLY A 143 14.68 82.61 35.52
CA GLY A 143 15.79 81.81 34.99
C GLY A 143 15.98 80.44 35.64
N HIS A 144 15.08 80.04 36.55
CA HIS A 144 15.06 78.70 37.14
C HIS A 144 13.81 77.93 36.67
N LYS A 145 14.00 76.67 36.26
CA LYS A 145 12.89 75.76 35.90
C LYS A 145 12.21 75.26 37.18
N LEU A 146 11.01 75.78 37.47
CA LEU A 146 10.17 75.32 38.57
C LEU A 146 9.16 74.31 38.03
N VAL A 147 8.95 73.19 38.73
CA VAL A 147 7.84 72.28 38.43
C VAL A 147 6.54 73.00 38.79
N THR A 148 5.71 73.29 37.80
CA THR A 148 4.44 74.00 37.98
C THR A 148 3.22 73.09 37.92
N GLY A 149 3.39 71.83 37.53
CA GLY A 149 2.32 70.85 37.49
C GLY A 149 2.80 69.44 37.26
N LEU A 150 1.88 68.49 37.42
CA LEU A 150 2.02 67.11 36.97
C LEU A 150 0.96 66.88 35.90
N ASP A 151 1.40 66.64 34.67
CA ASP A 151 0.54 66.21 33.58
C ASP A 151 0.32 64.70 33.71
N LEU A 152 -0.94 64.31 33.87
CA LEU A 152 -1.39 62.93 33.98
C LEU A 152 -1.92 62.50 32.61
N GLY A 153 -1.10 61.81 31.83
CA GLY A 153 -1.50 61.23 30.53
C GLY A 153 -1.65 59.71 30.61
N GLU A 154 -2.40 59.09 29.72
CA GLU A 154 -2.45 57.62 29.59
C GLU A 154 -1.28 57.11 28.74
N GLY A 155 -0.40 56.31 29.34
CA GLY A 155 0.75 55.71 28.67
C GLY A 155 0.44 54.32 28.11
N LYS A 156 0.55 54.14 26.79
CA LYS A 156 0.39 52.84 26.09
C LYS A 156 1.60 51.89 26.25
N LEU A 157 2.19 51.80 27.45
CA LEU A 157 3.38 50.97 27.70
C LEU A 157 3.15 49.48 27.40
N LEU A 158 1.92 49.00 27.61
CA LEU A 158 1.54 47.60 27.38
C LEU A 158 1.08 47.32 25.94
N ALA A 159 0.90 48.35 25.10
CA ALA A 159 0.45 48.15 23.72
C ALA A 159 1.48 47.39 22.86
N ALA A 160 2.78 47.56 23.14
CA ALA A 160 3.82 46.78 22.48
C ALA A 160 3.81 45.30 22.92
N ALA A 161 3.45 45.04 24.18
CA ALA A 161 3.32 43.69 24.71
C ALA A 161 2.06 43.00 24.16
N SER A 162 0.92 43.69 24.08
CA SER A 162 -0.29 43.16 23.46
C SER A 162 -0.11 42.88 21.97
N ALA A 163 0.60 43.74 21.23
CA ALA A 163 0.93 43.51 19.84
C ALA A 163 1.79 42.23 19.64
N ARG A 164 2.80 42.02 20.50
CA ARG A 164 3.63 40.79 20.45
C ARG A 164 2.83 39.53 20.81
N VAL A 165 1.89 39.65 21.75
CA VAL A 165 1.02 38.54 22.13
C VAL A 165 0.12 38.14 20.96
N ARG A 166 -0.48 39.12 20.26
CA ARG A 166 -1.29 38.87 19.05
C ARG A 166 -0.47 38.28 17.90
N GLU A 167 0.75 38.77 17.67
CA GLU A 167 1.66 38.17 16.68
C GLU A 167 1.99 36.70 17.03
N GLY A 168 2.15 36.39 18.32
CA GLY A 168 2.28 35.01 18.79
C GLY A 168 1.05 34.16 18.50
N ALA A 169 -0.14 34.71 18.73
CA ALA A 169 -1.43 34.07 18.46
C ALA A 169 -1.60 33.74 16.97
N GLU A 170 -1.25 34.66 16.07
CA GLU A 170 -1.24 34.43 14.61
C GLU A 170 -0.26 33.33 14.20
N ARG A 171 0.91 33.25 14.84
CA ARG A 171 1.88 32.16 14.58
C ARG A 171 1.31 30.80 14.98
N PHE A 172 0.57 30.71 16.10
CA PHE A 172 -0.10 29.47 16.49
C PHE A 172 -1.16 29.02 15.48
N ASP A 173 -1.87 29.98 14.87
CA ASP A 173 -2.82 29.70 13.79
C ASP A 173 -2.13 29.13 12.53
N GLY A 174 -0.97 29.72 12.18
CA GLY A 174 -0.11 29.22 11.10
C GLY A 174 0.36 27.79 11.35
N VAL A 175 0.85 27.49 12.56
CA VAL A 175 1.25 26.13 12.95
C VAL A 175 0.05 25.18 12.90
N GLY A 176 -1.12 25.59 13.42
CA GLY A 176 -2.35 24.80 13.37
C GLY A 176 -2.78 24.42 11.95
N THR A 177 -2.59 25.33 11.00
CA THR A 177 -2.86 25.09 9.56
C THR A 177 -1.88 24.06 8.98
N GLU A 178 -0.60 24.12 9.32
CA GLU A 178 0.38 23.12 8.87
C GLU A 178 0.11 21.74 9.48
N LEU A 179 -0.26 21.66 10.76
CA LEU A 179 -0.64 20.39 11.39
C LEU A 179 -1.87 19.77 10.72
N ALA A 180 -2.85 20.59 10.29
CA ALA A 180 -4.01 20.11 9.55
C ALA A 180 -3.60 19.48 8.20
N LYS A 181 -2.66 20.11 7.47
CA LYS A 181 -2.12 19.55 6.22
C LYS A 181 -1.43 18.20 6.46
N VAL A 182 -0.63 18.09 7.52
CA VAL A 182 0.06 16.84 7.86
C VAL A 182 -0.95 15.75 8.25
N ALA A 183 -1.97 16.09 9.04
CA ALA A 183 -3.05 15.16 9.39
C ALA A 183 -3.76 14.62 8.15
N ASP A 184 -4.07 15.47 7.17
CA ASP A 184 -4.66 15.06 5.90
C ASP A 184 -3.74 14.16 5.07
N VAL A 185 -2.44 14.44 5.04
CA VAL A 185 -1.45 13.59 4.38
C VAL A 185 -1.40 12.21 5.05
N LEU A 186 -1.39 12.15 6.38
CA LEU A 186 -1.38 10.88 7.11
C LEU A 186 -2.65 10.05 6.86
N ARG A 187 -3.83 10.68 6.79
CA ARG A 187 -5.07 9.98 6.42
C ARG A 187 -5.01 9.42 4.99
N LYS A 188 -4.47 10.19 4.04
CA LYS A 188 -4.26 9.72 2.65
C LYS A 188 -3.29 8.54 2.61
N ILE A 189 -2.19 8.59 3.35
CA ILE A 189 -1.25 7.47 3.49
C ILE A 189 -1.96 6.25 4.06
N GLY A 190 -2.78 6.42 5.11
CA GLY A 190 -3.59 5.34 5.68
C GLY A 190 -4.51 4.68 4.64
N GLY A 191 -5.15 5.45 3.77
CA GLY A 191 -5.96 4.93 2.66
C GLY A 191 -5.14 4.19 1.59
N LEU A 192 -3.97 4.72 1.22
CA LEU A 192 -3.07 4.05 0.28
C LEU A 192 -2.53 2.72 0.84
N VAL A 193 -2.20 2.70 2.12
CA VAL A 193 -1.75 1.51 2.86
C VAL A 193 -2.86 0.46 2.92
N ASP A 194 -4.10 0.87 3.15
CA ASP A 194 -5.26 -0.02 3.13
C ASP A 194 -5.45 -0.67 1.75
N HIS A 195 -5.40 0.13 0.68
CA HIS A 195 -5.49 -0.37 -0.69
C HIS A 195 -4.31 -1.28 -1.06
N ALA A 196 -3.10 -0.94 -0.63
CA ALA A 196 -1.93 -1.80 -0.83
C ALA A 196 -2.11 -3.14 -0.11
N GLY A 197 -2.57 -3.12 1.15
CA GLY A 197 -2.85 -4.32 1.92
C GLY A 197 -3.92 -5.21 1.27
N GLN A 198 -5.02 -4.62 0.80
CA GLN A 198 -6.05 -5.35 0.04
C GLN A 198 -5.50 -5.94 -1.26
N GLY A 199 -4.70 -5.19 -2.01
CA GLY A 199 -4.07 -5.68 -3.24
C GLY A 199 -3.09 -6.83 -3.00
N LEU A 200 -2.35 -6.81 -1.89
CA LEU A 200 -1.49 -7.92 -1.47
C LEU A 200 -2.32 -9.14 -1.06
N ALA A 201 -3.42 -8.96 -0.32
CA ALA A 201 -4.32 -10.05 0.05
C ALA A 201 -4.93 -10.73 -1.19
N ASP A 202 -5.41 -9.95 -2.16
CA ASP A 202 -5.91 -10.46 -3.44
C ASP A 202 -4.84 -11.22 -4.22
N THR A 203 -3.60 -10.70 -4.19
CA THR A 203 -2.45 -11.36 -4.82
C THR A 203 -2.17 -12.68 -4.14
N ALA A 204 -2.20 -12.74 -2.82
CA ALA A 204 -2.03 -13.99 -2.07
C ALA A 204 -3.09 -15.03 -2.44
N THR A 205 -4.36 -14.65 -2.55
CA THR A 205 -5.43 -15.57 -2.99
C THR A 205 -5.16 -16.10 -4.39
N LYS A 206 -4.70 -15.26 -5.33
CA LYS A 206 -4.35 -15.69 -6.69
C LYS A 206 -3.17 -16.66 -6.70
N LEU A 207 -2.13 -16.37 -5.93
CA LEU A 207 -0.95 -17.22 -5.81
C LEU A 207 -1.30 -18.58 -5.20
N GLU A 208 -2.13 -18.60 -4.15
CA GLU A 208 -2.62 -19.84 -3.55
C GLU A 208 -3.43 -20.68 -4.54
N HIS A 209 -4.40 -20.07 -5.24
CA HIS A 209 -5.16 -20.79 -6.27
C HIS A 209 -4.27 -21.33 -7.39
N GLY A 210 -3.27 -20.56 -7.81
CA GLY A 210 -2.26 -20.99 -8.79
C GLY A 210 -1.46 -22.19 -8.27
N GLY A 211 -0.96 -22.12 -7.04
CA GLY A 211 -0.24 -23.21 -6.40
C GLY A 211 -1.10 -24.47 -6.30
N GLN A 212 -2.32 -24.37 -5.77
CA GLN A 212 -3.26 -25.50 -5.69
C GLN A 212 -3.59 -26.10 -7.06
N ALA A 213 -3.78 -25.28 -8.09
CA ALA A 213 -4.04 -25.75 -9.44
C ALA A 213 -2.85 -26.54 -10.02
N LEU A 214 -1.63 -26.05 -9.80
CA LEU A 214 -0.41 -26.74 -10.21
C LEU A 214 -0.20 -28.03 -9.39
N GLY A 215 -0.41 -28.00 -8.08
CA GLY A 215 -0.32 -29.18 -7.23
C GLY A 215 -1.25 -30.31 -7.68
N LYS A 216 -2.48 -29.98 -8.09
CA LYS A 216 -3.45 -30.94 -8.65
C LYS A 216 -3.03 -31.57 -9.98
N LEU A 217 -2.14 -30.92 -10.75
CA LEU A 217 -1.58 -31.49 -11.98
C LEU A 217 -0.43 -32.46 -11.70
N THR A 218 0.09 -32.47 -10.47
CA THR A 218 1.22 -33.32 -10.04
C THR A 218 0.81 -34.52 -9.20
N SER A 219 -0.42 -34.52 -8.65
CA SER A 219 -1.02 -35.61 -7.86
C SER A 219 -1.80 -36.59 -8.73
#